data_AF-A0A942CU45-F1
#
_entry.id   AF-A0A942CU45-F1
#
_cell.length_a   1.000
_cell.length_b   1.000
_cell.length_c   1.000
_cell.angle_alpha   90.00
_cell.angle_beta   90.00
_cell.angle_gamma   90.00
#
_symmetry.space_group_name_H-M   'P 1'
#
loop_
_entity.id
_entity.type
_entity.pdbx_description
1 polymer ?
#
loop_
_entity_poly.entity_id
_entity_poly.type
_entity_poly.pdbx_seq_one_letter_code
_entity_poly.pdbx_strand_id
1 'polypeptide(L)'
;MRGQLPASLFAIVFGAFETVGGVQELIYRGILRSETEPLVMGTIGTLAGIFLLVAGILLLIRSPHAAVLAQSAAYIGVPVFLIIGVWKHYAGWPITLIGIAYPLLLVALTYKSLKNSQAAHA
;
A
#
# COMPACT_ATOMS: atom_id res chain seq x y z
N MET A 1 -5.22 21.21 6.01
CA MET A 1 -4.04 20.43 6.49
C MET A 1 -4.35 19.45 7.63
N ARG A 2 -5.59 19.33 8.15
CA ARG A 2 -5.90 18.43 9.31
C ARG A 2 -6.05 16.93 8.97
N GLY A 3 -6.26 16.57 7.69
CA GLY A 3 -6.48 15.17 7.28
C GLY A 3 -5.24 14.37 6.88
N GLN A 4 -4.06 14.99 6.80
CA GLN A 4 -2.83 14.30 6.39
C GLN A 4 -2.24 13.41 7.49
N LEU A 5 -2.42 13.78 8.77
CA LEU A 5 -1.90 13.02 9.89
C LEU A 5 -2.64 11.69 10.11
N PRO A 6 -3.99 11.63 10.07
CA PRO A 6 -4.69 10.35 10.09
C PRO A 6 -4.31 9.45 8.90
N ALA A 7 -4.22 10.02 7.69
CA ALA A 7 -3.85 9.26 6.50
C ALA A 7 -2.40 8.75 6.52
N SER A 8 -1.45 9.48 7.11
CA SER A 8 -0.10 8.95 7.25
C SER A 8 -0.05 7.80 8.25
N LEU A 9 -0.72 7.94 9.41
CA LEU A 9 -0.75 6.90 10.44
C LEU A 9 -1.41 5.61 9.96
N PHE A 10 -2.55 5.71 9.30
CA PHE A 10 -3.22 4.55 8.72
C PHE A 10 -2.34 3.86 7.67
N ALA A 11 -1.65 4.61 6.81
CA ALA A 11 -0.73 4.04 5.82
C ALA A 11 0.44 3.30 6.46
N ILE A 12 0.98 3.86 7.54
CA ILE A 12 2.07 3.23 8.30
C ILE A 12 1.59 1.92 8.92
N VAL A 13 0.45 1.93 9.61
CA VAL A 13 -0.07 0.74 10.30
C VAL A 13 -0.43 -0.37 9.29
N PHE A 14 -1.20 -0.03 8.26
CA PHE A 14 -1.62 -1.02 7.26
C PHE A 14 -0.46 -1.47 6.38
N GLY A 15 0.44 -0.57 5.99
CA GLY A 15 1.65 -0.93 5.27
C GLY A 15 2.52 -1.89 6.07
N ALA A 16 2.70 -1.66 7.37
CA ALA A 16 3.42 -2.58 8.24
C ALA A 16 2.76 -3.96 8.34
N PHE A 17 1.43 -4.02 8.51
CA PHE A 17 0.72 -5.30 8.56
C PHE A 17 0.76 -6.05 7.23
N GLU A 18 0.62 -5.35 6.10
CA GLU A 18 0.73 -5.94 4.77
C GLU A 18 2.13 -6.48 4.51
N THR A 19 3.18 -5.73 4.87
CA THR A 19 4.57 -6.20 4.79
C THR A 19 4.78 -7.45 5.62
N VAL A 20 4.34 -7.46 6.88
CA VAL A 20 4.51 -8.64 7.75
C VAL A 20 3.75 -9.85 7.20
N GLY A 21 2.51 -9.66 6.74
CA GLY A 21 1.72 -10.73 6.13
C GLY A 21 2.36 -11.27 4.85
N GLY A 22 2.84 -10.40 3.97
CA GLY A 22 3.55 -10.78 2.75
C GLY A 22 4.85 -11.54 3.04
N VAL A 23 5.63 -11.07 4.02
CA VAL A 23 6.87 -11.72 4.45
C VAL A 23 6.59 -13.10 5.04
N GLN A 24 5.54 -13.24 5.85
CA GLN A 24 5.15 -14.53 6.41
C GLN A 24 4.82 -15.53 5.29
N GLU A 25 4.03 -15.12 4.31
CA GLU A 25 3.65 -15.98 3.17
C GLU A 25 4.88 -16.36 2.32
N LEU A 26 5.74 -15.38 2.03
CA LEU A 26 6.98 -15.56 1.29
C LEU A 26 7.92 -16.55 1.99
N ILE A 27 8.18 -16.35 3.29
CA ILE A 27 9.15 -17.17 4.02
C ILE A 27 8.57 -18.56 4.30
N TYR A 28 7.38 -18.63 4.90
CA TYR A 28 6.86 -19.89 5.41
C TYR A 28 6.38 -20.83 4.31
N ARG A 29 5.68 -20.30 3.31
CA ARG A 29 5.15 -21.13 2.21
C ARG A 29 6.04 -21.07 0.98
N GLY A 30 6.52 -19.88 0.63
CA GLY A 30 7.40 -19.72 -0.54
C GLY A 30 8.75 -20.39 -0.38
N ILE A 31 9.52 -20.03 0.66
CA ILE A 31 10.89 -20.51 0.86
C ILE A 31 10.90 -21.87 1.56
N LEU A 32 10.29 -22.00 2.74
CA LEU A 32 10.39 -23.22 3.55
C LEU A 32 9.60 -24.41 2.98
N ARG A 33 8.52 -24.16 2.22
CA ARG A 33 7.71 -25.21 1.57
C ARG A 33 7.87 -25.26 0.05
N SER A 34 8.69 -24.39 -0.52
CA SER A 34 8.95 -24.33 -1.97
C SER A 34 7.68 -24.18 -2.83
N GLU A 35 6.63 -23.54 -2.30
CA GLU A 35 5.41 -23.27 -3.06
C GLU A 35 5.59 -22.01 -3.93
N THR A 36 5.46 -22.14 -5.25
CA THR A 36 5.73 -21.02 -6.18
C THR A 36 4.71 -19.89 -6.06
N GLU A 37 3.41 -20.20 -5.91
CA GLU A 37 2.35 -19.19 -5.82
C GLU A 37 2.52 -18.31 -4.56
N PRO A 38 2.72 -18.85 -3.35
CA PRO A 38 3.07 -18.08 -2.16
C PRO A 38 4.39 -17.30 -2.25
N LEU A 39 5.39 -17.83 -2.97
CA LEU A 39 6.65 -17.11 -3.20
C LEU A 39 6.39 -15.83 -4.00
N VAL A 40 5.63 -15.93 -5.09
CA VAL A 40 5.29 -14.78 -5.95
C VAL A 40 4.36 -13.82 -5.19
N MET A 41 3.25 -14.31 -4.65
CA MET A 41 2.26 -13.45 -4.00
C MET A 41 2.81 -12.82 -2.71
N GLY A 42 3.60 -13.56 -1.93
CA GLY A 42 4.29 -13.03 -0.75
C GLY A 42 5.30 -11.95 -1.10
N THR A 43 6.07 -12.11 -2.20
CA THR A 43 7.01 -11.08 -2.67
C THR A 43 6.27 -9.80 -3.08
N ILE A 44 5.24 -9.92 -3.92
CA ILE A 44 4.52 -8.73 -4.42
C ILE A 44 3.75 -8.05 -3.28
N GLY A 45 3.11 -8.81 -2.39
CA GLY A 45 2.45 -8.27 -1.19
C GLY A 45 3.43 -7.58 -0.24
N THR A 46 4.63 -8.13 -0.04
CA THR A 46 5.69 -7.48 0.74
C THR A 46 6.07 -6.13 0.15
N LEU A 47 6.28 -6.07 -1.17
CA LEU A 47 6.62 -4.83 -1.87
C LEU A 47 5.50 -3.80 -1.80
N ALA A 48 4.25 -4.22 -2.00
CA ALA A 48 3.08 -3.35 -1.88
C ALA A 48 2.99 -2.73 -0.48
N GLY A 49 3.12 -3.56 0.57
CA GLY A 49 3.16 -3.09 1.96
C GLY A 49 4.31 -2.12 2.25
N ILE A 50 5.51 -2.40 1.72
CA ILE A 50 6.68 -1.50 1.86
C ILE A 50 6.40 -0.16 1.21
N PHE A 51 5.87 -0.13 -0.01
CA PHE A 51 5.55 1.13 -0.68
C PHE A 51 4.47 1.92 0.06
N LEU A 52 3.45 1.25 0.58
CA LEU A 52 2.41 1.90 1.37
C LEU A 52 2.97 2.47 2.70
N LEU A 53 3.80 1.69 3.39
CA LEU A 53 4.47 2.09 4.62
C LEU A 53 5.35 3.33 4.39
N VAL A 54 6.21 3.28 3.37
CA VAL A 54 7.11 4.39 3.03
C VAL A 54 6.30 5.61 2.56
N ALA A 55 5.23 5.43 1.77
CA ALA A 55 4.33 6.52 1.40
C ALA A 55 3.71 7.19 2.64
N GLY A 56 3.30 6.41 3.64
CA GLY A 56 2.82 6.90 4.92
C GLY A 56 3.85 7.72 5.69
N ILE A 57 5.09 7.24 5.77
CA ILE A 57 6.21 7.96 6.41
C ILE A 57 6.49 9.27 5.65
N LEU A 58 6.55 9.22 4.32
CA LEU A 58 6.78 10.40 3.49
C LEU A 58 5.67 11.43 3.61
N LEU A 59 4.41 10.99 3.71
CA LEU A 59 3.27 11.85 4.03
C LEU A 59 3.43 12.51 5.41
N LEU A 60 3.88 11.77 6.42
CA LEU A 60 4.06 12.27 7.77
C LEU A 60 5.09 13.41 7.81
N ILE A 61 6.21 13.25 7.09
CA ILE A 61 7.27 14.28 6.99
C ILE A 61 7.00 15.32 5.88
N ARG A 62 5.83 15.27 5.22
CA ARG A 62 5.42 16.16 4.14
C ARG A 62 6.38 16.21 2.95
N SER A 63 6.98 15.08 2.60
CA SER A 63 7.89 14.98 1.46
C SER A 63 7.14 15.09 0.12
N PRO A 64 7.69 15.79 -0.89
CA PRO A 64 7.09 15.87 -2.23
C PRO A 64 7.05 14.50 -2.94
N HIS A 65 7.89 13.56 -2.54
CA HIS A 65 7.94 12.20 -3.11
C HIS A 65 6.79 11.30 -2.63
N ALA A 66 6.00 11.75 -1.65
CA ALA A 66 4.88 10.97 -1.13
C ALA A 66 3.85 10.62 -2.21
N ALA A 67 3.64 11.50 -3.20
CA ALA A 67 2.70 11.26 -4.29
C ALA A 67 3.16 10.15 -5.25
N VAL A 68 4.46 10.12 -5.58
CA VAL A 68 5.03 9.08 -6.45
C VAL A 68 4.91 7.73 -5.77
N LEU A 69 5.25 7.64 -4.47
CA LEU A 69 5.15 6.39 -3.74
C LEU A 69 3.69 5.96 -3.49
N ALA A 70 2.77 6.89 -3.28
CA ALA A 70 1.34 6.58 -3.21
C ALA A 70 0.84 5.94 -4.51
N GLN A 71 1.28 6.46 -5.66
CA GLN A 71 0.95 5.88 -6.96
C GLN A 71 1.57 4.49 -7.13
N SER A 72 2.84 4.31 -6.79
CA SER A 72 3.49 2.99 -6.84
C SER A 72 2.80 1.96 -5.94
N ALA A 73 2.41 2.37 -4.72
CA ALA A 73 1.66 1.53 -3.81
C ALA A 73 0.30 1.14 -4.41
N ALA A 74 -0.42 2.06 -5.08
CA ALA A 74 -1.68 1.74 -5.74
C ALA A 74 -1.50 0.84 -6.97
N TYR A 75 -0.48 1.09 -7.81
CA TYR A 75 -0.22 0.30 -9.02
C TYR A 75 0.13 -1.15 -8.73
N ILE A 76 0.76 -1.42 -7.58
CA ILE A 76 1.15 -2.78 -7.18
C ILE A 76 0.09 -3.37 -6.26
N GLY A 77 -0.34 -2.64 -5.23
CA GLY A 77 -1.29 -3.12 -4.22
C GLY A 77 -2.66 -3.45 -4.80
N VAL A 78 -3.24 -2.60 -5.67
CA VAL A 78 -4.59 -2.83 -6.19
C VAL A 78 -4.67 -4.15 -7.00
N PRO A 79 -3.80 -4.43 -7.98
CA PRO A 79 -3.79 -5.73 -8.65
C PRO A 79 -3.58 -6.91 -7.69
N VAL A 80 -2.68 -6.78 -6.71
CA VAL A 80 -2.44 -7.84 -5.72
C VAL A 80 -3.70 -8.15 -4.95
N PHE A 81 -4.36 -7.15 -4.37
CA PHE A 81 -5.57 -7.34 -3.58
C PHE A 81 -6.77 -7.82 -4.40
N LEU A 82 -6.87 -7.44 -5.68
CA LEU A 82 -7.83 -8.03 -6.60
C LEU A 82 -7.56 -9.52 -6.81
N ILE A 83 -6.30 -9.92 -7.01
CA ILE A 83 -5.94 -11.32 -7.20
C ILE A 83 -6.19 -12.14 -5.92
N ILE A 84 -5.64 -11.72 -4.78
CA ILE A 84 -5.75 -12.51 -3.53
C ILE A 84 -7.13 -12.44 -2.91
N GLY A 85 -7.84 -11.33 -3.05
CA GLY A 85 -9.12 -11.09 -2.39
C GLY A 85 -10.33 -11.45 -3.23
N VAL A 86 -10.33 -11.06 -4.50
CA VAL A 86 -11.51 -11.20 -5.38
C VAL A 86 -11.41 -12.46 -6.23
N TRP A 87 -10.24 -12.76 -6.79
CA TRP A 87 -10.11 -13.93 -7.66
C TRP A 87 -9.87 -15.22 -6.86
N LYS A 88 -8.85 -15.21 -5.99
CA LYS A 88 -8.41 -16.39 -5.23
C LYS A 88 -9.06 -16.52 -3.85
N HIS A 89 -9.71 -15.48 -3.34
CA HIS A 89 -10.39 -15.48 -2.04
C HIS A 89 -9.51 -15.91 -0.84
N TYR A 90 -8.19 -15.72 -0.94
CA TYR A 90 -7.24 -15.98 0.14
C TYR A 90 -7.31 -14.91 1.23
N ALA A 91 -7.65 -13.67 0.86
CA ALA A 91 -7.87 -12.58 1.80
C ALA A 91 -9.36 -12.37 2.07
N GLY A 92 -9.72 -12.11 3.32
CA GLY A 92 -11.08 -11.74 3.68
C GLY A 92 -11.48 -10.37 3.10
N TRP A 93 -12.75 -10.23 2.74
CA TRP A 93 -13.33 -9.00 2.16
C TRP A 93 -12.91 -7.69 2.84
N PRO A 94 -12.86 -7.57 4.18
CA PRO A 94 -12.43 -6.32 4.83
C PRO A 94 -11.00 -5.94 4.48
N ILE A 95 -10.09 -6.91 4.43
CA ILE A 95 -8.68 -6.71 4.10
C ILE A 95 -8.55 -6.34 2.62
N THR A 96 -9.27 -7.05 1.75
CA THR A 96 -9.32 -6.75 0.31
C THR A 96 -9.81 -5.33 0.05
N LEU A 97 -10.87 -4.90 0.73
CA LEU A 97 -11.40 -3.56 0.59
C LEU A 97 -10.38 -2.51 1.02
N ILE A 98 -9.72 -2.71 2.17
CA ILE A 98 -8.70 -1.78 2.66
C ILE A 98 -7.50 -1.74 1.69
N GLY A 99 -7.00 -2.90 1.27
CA GLY A 99 -5.87 -3.01 0.36
C GLY A 99 -6.09 -2.39 -1.03
N ILE A 100 -7.35 -2.25 -1.46
CA ILE A 100 -7.70 -1.56 -2.70
C ILE A 100 -8.02 -0.08 -2.44
N ALA A 101 -8.96 0.20 -1.54
CA ALA A 101 -9.50 1.54 -1.35
C ALA A 101 -8.46 2.50 -0.76
N TYR A 102 -7.59 2.00 0.11
CA TYR A 102 -6.69 2.84 0.86
C TYR A 102 -5.53 3.42 0.02
N PRO A 103 -4.80 2.64 -0.80
CA PRO A 103 -3.82 3.19 -1.73
C PRO A 103 -4.44 4.20 -2.71
N LEU A 104 -5.65 3.93 -3.22
CA LEU A 104 -6.37 4.86 -4.10
C LEU A 104 -6.72 6.18 -3.40
N LEU A 105 -7.19 6.10 -2.16
CA LEU A 105 -7.46 7.27 -1.33
C LEU A 105 -6.18 8.09 -1.11
N LEU A 106 -5.04 7.43 -0.89
CA LEU A 106 -3.74 8.06 -0.73
C LEU A 106 -3.31 8.83 -1.99
N VAL A 107 -3.51 8.24 -3.17
CA VAL A 107 -3.27 8.91 -4.46
C VAL A 107 -4.17 10.15 -4.60
N ALA A 108 -5.45 10.04 -4.27
CA ALA A 108 -6.38 11.17 -4.36
C ALA A 108 -5.99 12.33 -3.43
N LEU A 109 -5.59 12.02 -2.19
CA LEU A 109 -5.16 13.02 -1.21
C LEU A 109 -3.84 13.70 -1.60
N THR A 110 -2.86 12.92 -2.08
CA THR A 110 -1.56 13.45 -2.50
C THR A 110 -1.66 14.28 -3.77
N TYR A 111 -2.47 13.85 -4.75
CA TYR A 111 -2.75 14.62 -5.97
C TYR A 111 -3.42 15.97 -5.66
N LYS A 112 -4.43 15.97 -4.78
CA LYS A 112 -5.09 17.21 -4.33
C LYS A 112 -4.10 18.15 -3.62
N SER A 113 -3.18 17.61 -2.83
CA SER A 113 -2.14 18.40 -2.15
C SER A 113 -1.18 19.06 -3.15
N LEU A 114 -0.71 18.32 -4.15
CA LEU A 114 0.16 18.83 -5.21
C LEU A 114 -0.49 19.96 -6.01
N LYS A 115 -1.74 19.77 -6.44
CA LYS A 115 -2.50 20.78 -7.18
C LYS A 115 -2.67 22.07 -6.39
N ASN A 116 -2.97 21.96 -5.10
CA ASN A 116 -3.14 23.13 -4.23
C ASN A 116 -1.83 23.90 -4.02
N SER A 117 -0.69 23.21 -3.92
CA SER A 117 0.61 23.86 -3.81
C SER A 117 0.99 24.61 -5.10
N GLN A 118 0.69 24.05 -6.28
CA GLN A 118 0.95 24.73 -7.56
C GLN A 118 0.09 25.98 -7.73
N ALA A 119 -1.18 25.95 -7.31
CA ALA A 119 -2.07 27.09 -7.37
C ALA A 119 -1.71 28.23 -6.39
N ALA A 120 -0.94 27.95 -5.33
CA ALA A 120 -0.49 28.96 -4.36
C ALA A 120 0.80 29.70 -4.78
N HIS A 121 1.47 29.23 -5.84
CA HIS A 121 2.70 29.81 -6.38
C HIS A 121 2.51 30.45 -7.78
N ALA A 122 1.27 30.50 -8.27
CA ALA A 122 0.86 31.21 -9.48
C ALA A 122 0.18 32.54 -9.11
#